data_AF-A0A1B1S5N1-F1
#
_entry.id   AF-A0A1B1S5N1-F1
#
_cell.length_a   1.000
_cell.length_b   1.000
_cell.length_c   1.000
_cell.angle_alpha   90.00
_cell.angle_beta   90.00
_cell.angle_gamma   90.00
#
_symmetry.space_group_name_H-M   'P 1'
#
loop_
_entity.id
_entity.type
_entity.pdbx_description
1 polymer ?
#
loop_
_entity_poly.entity_id
_entity_poly.type
_entity_poly.pdbx_seq_one_letter_code
_entity_poly.pdbx_strand_id
1 'polypeptide(L)'
;MNVKNSIIGGVGVLSGITLFGFTLVAASIYALELSSIGYSRQFGLYGSALIEIGIVPLIISATLFITGLGFFYKNVDKEWKSKYFLVEETLNGQVRKEDTKK
;
A
#
# COMPACT_ATOMS: atom_id res chain seq x y z
N MET A 1 -13.44 -14.21 2.51
CA MET A 1 -12.29 -13.40 2.08
C MET A 1 -12.40 -13.14 0.57
N ASN A 2 -12.45 -11.89 0.10
CA ASN A 2 -12.43 -11.63 -1.34
C ASN A 2 -10.98 -11.70 -1.83
N VAL A 3 -10.55 -12.91 -2.20
CA VAL A 3 -9.16 -13.23 -2.59
C VAL A 3 -8.66 -12.28 -3.68
N LYS A 4 -9.52 -11.91 -4.62
CA LYS A 4 -9.19 -10.98 -5.72
C LYS A 4 -8.71 -9.62 -5.20
N ASN A 5 -9.42 -9.03 -4.24
CA ASN A 5 -9.04 -7.72 -3.69
C ASN A 5 -7.74 -7.80 -2.88
N SER A 6 -7.49 -8.93 -2.20
CA SER A 6 -6.24 -9.14 -1.45
C SER A 6 -5.05 -9.28 -2.38
N ILE A 7 -5.20 -10.01 -3.49
CA ILE A 7 -4.16 -10.13 -4.52
C ILE A 7 -3.88 -8.77 -5.16
N ILE A 8 -4.92 -8.00 -5.53
CA ILE A 8 -4.75 -6.65 -6.10
C ILE A 8 -4.03 -5.72 -5.11
N GLY A 9 -4.43 -5.75 -3.84
CA GLY A 9 -3.77 -4.98 -2.78
C GLY A 9 -2.29 -5.37 -2.63
N GLY A 10 -2.01 -6.67 -2.59
CA GLY A 10 -0.65 -7.21 -2.47
C GLY A 10 0.24 -6.83 -3.65
N VAL A 11 -0.26 -6.98 -4.87
CA VAL A 11 0.46 -6.58 -6.10
C VAL A 11 0.73 -5.08 -6.09
N GLY A 12 -0.24 -4.25 -5.67
CA GLY A 12 -0.07 -2.80 -5.57
C GLY A 12 1.05 -2.41 -4.59
N VAL A 13 1.04 -2.99 -3.39
CA VAL A 13 2.07 -2.74 -2.37
C VAL A 13 3.45 -3.19 -2.85
N LEU A 14 3.57 -4.42 -3.36
CA LEU A 14 4.84 -4.96 -3.84
C LEU A 14 5.38 -4.17 -5.04
N SER A 15 4.51 -3.81 -5.99
CA SER A 15 4.88 -2.99 -7.15
C SER A 15 5.36 -1.61 -6.71
N GLY A 16 4.68 -0.99 -5.73
CA GLY A 16 5.09 0.30 -5.16
C GLY A 16 6.49 0.22 -4.55
N ILE A 17 6.71 -0.71 -3.59
CA ILE A 17 8.02 -0.87 -2.93
C ILE A 17 9.13 -1.16 -3.95
N THR A 18 8.84 -2.02 -4.92
CA THR A 18 9.81 -2.42 -5.95
C THR A 18 10.19 -1.24 -6.84
N LEU A 19 9.19 -0.47 -7.31
CA LEU A 19 9.41 0.72 -8.13
C LEU A 19 10.17 1.79 -7.34
N PHE A 20 9.84 1.99 -6.06
CA PHE A 20 10.59 2.88 -5.16
C PHE A 20 12.08 2.50 -5.12
N GLY A 21 12.37 1.23 -4.82
CA GLY A 21 13.75 0.73 -4.73
C GLY A 21 14.52 0.91 -6.05
N PHE A 22 13.93 0.52 -7.18
CA PHE A 22 14.56 0.70 -8.49
C PHE A 22 14.81 2.17 -8.82
N THR A 23 13.92 3.06 -8.42
CA THR A 23 14.09 4.50 -8.65
C THR A 23 15.28 5.05 -7.88
N LEU A 24 15.48 4.62 -6.63
CA LEU A 24 16.65 5.02 -5.84
C LEU A 24 17.95 4.51 -6.46
N VAL A 25 17.97 3.25 -6.90
CA VAL A 25 19.13 2.67 -7.59
C VAL A 25 19.43 3.42 -8.89
N ALA A 26 18.42 3.71 -9.69
CA ALA A 26 18.56 4.49 -10.92
C ALA A 26 19.13 5.90 -10.63
N ALA A 27 18.63 6.57 -9.59
CA ALA A 27 19.15 7.87 -9.16
C ALA A 27 20.62 7.80 -8.71
N SER A 28 21.05 6.73 -8.05
CA SER A 28 22.46 6.53 -7.69
C SER A 28 23.36 6.39 -8.92
N ILE A 29 22.89 5.68 -9.95
CA ILE A 29 23.64 5.53 -11.21
C ILE A 29 23.67 6.86 -11.97
N TYR A 30 22.53 7.53 -12.11
CA TYR A 30 22.43 8.82 -12.80
C TYR A 30 23.25 9.92 -12.12
N ALA A 31 23.37 9.87 -10.80
CA ALA A 31 24.23 10.78 -10.04
C ALA A 31 25.70 10.74 -10.49
N LEU A 32 26.20 9.60 -10.99
CA LEU A 32 27.56 9.50 -11.53
C LEU A 32 27.71 10.34 -12.80
N GLU A 33 26.76 10.25 -13.72
CA GLU A 33 26.73 11.05 -14.94
C GLU A 33 26.59 12.54 -14.62
N LEU A 34 25.67 12.88 -13.71
CA LEU A 34 25.39 14.26 -13.31
C LEU A 34 26.59 14.93 -12.61
N SER A 35 27.51 14.14 -12.05
CA SER A 35 28.74 14.67 -11.44
C SER A 35 29.65 15.37 -12.44
N SER A 36 29.57 15.00 -13.71
CA SER A 36 30.36 15.58 -14.80
C SER A 36 29.69 16.80 -15.45
N ILE A 37 28.36 16.87 -15.41
CA ILE A 37 27.54 17.91 -16.05
C ILE A 37 27.29 19.09 -15.11
N GLY A 38 27.30 18.82 -13.80
CA GLY A 38 26.99 19.79 -12.76
C GLY A 38 25.61 19.53 -12.16
N TYR A 39 25.49 19.82 -10.86
CA TYR A 39 24.29 19.55 -10.08
C TYR A 39 23.92 20.76 -9.21
N SER A 40 22.67 20.81 -8.75
CA SER A 40 22.23 21.88 -7.86
C SER A 40 22.85 21.71 -6.47
N ARG A 41 23.56 22.75 -5.99
CA ARG A 41 24.10 22.76 -4.62
C ARG A 41 23.03 22.63 -3.55
N GLN A 42 21.80 23.10 -3.81
CA GLN A 42 20.70 23.02 -2.86
C GLN A 42 20.28 21.59 -2.57
N PHE A 43 20.28 20.73 -3.59
CA PHE A 43 19.81 19.35 -3.50
C PHE A 43 20.96 18.32 -3.38
N GLY A 44 22.20 18.75 -3.62
CA GLY A 44 23.34 17.86 -3.71
C GLY A 44 23.30 16.99 -4.96
N LEU A 45 24.33 16.16 -5.13
CA LEU A 45 24.49 15.34 -6.34
C LEU A 45 23.34 14.33 -6.49
N TYR A 46 23.14 13.50 -5.46
CA TYR A 46 22.09 12.48 -5.46
C TYR A 46 20.68 13.08 -5.48
N GLY A 47 20.45 14.15 -4.72
CA GLY A 47 19.13 14.79 -4.69
C GLY A 47 18.76 15.43 -6.02
N SER A 48 19.73 16.03 -6.72
CA SER A 48 19.51 16.56 -8.08
C SER A 48 19.16 15.42 -9.04
N ALA A 49 19.91 14.32 -9.00
CA ALA A 49 19.62 13.13 -9.80
C ALA A 49 18.24 12.53 -9.50
N LEU A 50 17.87 12.43 -8.22
CA LEU A 50 16.57 11.91 -7.79
C LEU A 50 15.40 12.80 -8.21
N ILE A 51 15.58 14.12 -8.22
CA ILE A 51 14.57 15.06 -8.73
C ILE A 51 14.40 14.91 -10.23
N GLU A 52 15.50 14.84 -10.97
CA GLU A 52 15.51 14.85 -12.42
C GLU A 52 14.92 13.58 -13.03
N ILE A 53 15.28 12.40 -12.51
CA ILE A 53 14.80 11.12 -13.06
C ILE A 53 13.83 10.37 -12.14
N GLY A 54 13.75 10.74 -10.87
CA GLY A 54 13.03 9.96 -9.85
C GLY A 54 11.65 10.50 -9.48
N ILE A 55 11.33 11.77 -9.73
CA ILE A 55 10.04 12.36 -9.28
C ILE A 55 8.82 11.59 -9.81
N VAL A 56 8.77 11.31 -11.12
CA VAL A 56 7.61 10.64 -11.72
C VAL A 56 7.46 9.20 -11.21
N PRO A 57 8.52 8.34 -11.26
CA PRO A 57 8.44 7.00 -10.70
C PRO A 57 8.10 6.96 -9.19
N LEU A 58 8.63 7.91 -8.40
CA LEU A 58 8.32 8.00 -6.96
C LEU A 58 6.84 8.30 -6.70
N ILE A 59 6.22 9.20 -7.47
CA ILE A 59 4.79 9.51 -7.36
C ILE A 59 3.94 8.28 -7.71
N ILE A 60 4.30 7.57 -8.79
CA ILE A 60 3.61 6.35 -9.20
C ILE A 60 3.74 5.27 -8.10
N SER A 61 4.96 5.08 -7.59
CA SER A 61 5.24 4.16 -6.50
C SER A 61 4.39 4.45 -5.26
N ALA A 62 4.36 5.71 -4.82
CA ALA A 62 3.56 6.13 -3.67
C ALA A 62 2.07 5.86 -3.90
N THR A 63 1.58 6.15 -5.11
CA THR A 63 0.17 5.91 -5.48
C THR A 63 -0.16 4.41 -5.44
N LEU A 64 0.70 3.56 -6.02
CA LEU A 64 0.53 2.10 -5.99
C LEU A 64 0.53 1.55 -4.56
N PHE A 65 1.47 2.04 -3.73
CA PHE A 65 1.58 1.61 -2.35
C PHE A 65 0.34 2.00 -1.52
N ILE A 66 -0.09 3.27 -1.59
CA ILE A 66 -1.25 3.78 -0.84
C ILE A 66 -2.54 3.10 -1.30
N THR A 67 -2.75 2.97 -2.61
CA THR A 67 -3.94 2.30 -3.14
C THR A 67 -3.95 0.81 -2.76
N GLY A 68 -2.79 0.15 -2.83
CA GLY A 68 -2.62 -1.24 -2.37
C GLY A 68 -2.98 -1.44 -0.90
N LEU A 69 -2.48 -0.57 -0.01
CA LEU A 69 -2.86 -0.56 1.41
C LEU A 69 -4.35 -0.33 1.61
N GLY A 70 -4.96 0.56 0.82
CA GLY A 70 -6.40 0.82 0.86
C GLY A 70 -7.25 -0.42 0.54
N PHE A 71 -6.81 -1.27 -0.40
CA PHE A 71 -7.48 -2.54 -0.68
C PHE A 71 -7.36 -3.54 0.48
N PHE A 72 -6.21 -3.60 1.15
CA PHE A 72 -6.07 -4.43 2.35
C PHE A 72 -6.97 -3.95 3.48
N TYR A 73 -6.97 -2.65 3.78
CA TYR A 73 -7.78 -2.07 4.85
C TYR A 73 -9.27 -2.36 4.65
N LYS A 74 -9.78 -2.14 3.42
CA LYS A 74 -11.18 -2.44 3.08
C LYS A 74 -11.55 -3.92 3.23
N ASN A 75 -10.62 -4.84 2.98
CA ASN A 75 -10.90 -6.26 3.16
C ASN A 75 -10.92 -6.66 4.63
N VAL A 76 -9.95 -6.16 5.43
CA VAL A 76 -9.89 -6.42 6.87
C VAL A 76 -11.14 -5.90 7.56
N ASP A 77 -11.57 -4.68 7.27
CA ASP A 77 -12.80 -4.09 7.85
C ASP A 77 -14.05 -4.94 7.54
N LYS A 78 -14.20 -5.40 6.29
CA LYS A 78 -15.31 -6.27 5.89
C LYS A 78 -15.29 -7.61 6.62
N GLU A 79 -14.11 -8.21 6.75
CA GLU A 79 -13.97 -9.50 7.43
C GLU A 79 -14.27 -9.38 8.93
N TRP A 80 -13.79 -8.32 9.56
CA TRP A 80 -14.06 -8.03 10.96
C TRP A 80 -15.56 -7.87 11.20
N LYS A 81 -16.23 -6.98 10.47
CA LYS A 81 -17.68 -6.77 10.60
C LYS A 81 -18.47 -8.06 10.39
N SER A 82 -18.13 -8.84 9.37
CA SER A 82 -18.80 -10.11 9.11
C SER A 82 -18.68 -11.10 10.28
N LYS A 83 -17.52 -11.18 10.95
CA LYS A 83 -17.32 -12.13 12.05
C LYS A 83 -18.07 -11.71 13.32
N TYR A 84 -18.01 -10.44 13.70
CA TYR A 84 -18.59 -10.01 14.98
C TYR A 84 -20.11 -9.82 14.92
N PHE A 85 -20.66 -9.29 13.81
CA PHE A 85 -22.11 -9.11 13.70
C PHE A 85 -22.88 -10.44 13.57
N LEU A 86 -22.33 -11.43 12.87
CA LEU A 86 -22.96 -12.77 12.78
C LEU A 86 -22.95 -13.49 14.13
N VAL A 87 -21.88 -13.34 14.91
CA VAL A 87 -21.81 -13.91 16.27
C VAL A 87 -22.90 -13.30 17.16
N GLU A 88 -23.10 -11.99 17.09
CA GLU A 88 -24.12 -11.29 17.88
C GLU A 88 -25.55 -11.73 17.53
N GLU A 89 -25.88 -11.88 16.23
CA GLU A 89 -27.19 -12.42 15.80
C GLU A 89 -27.41 -13.86 16.28
N THR A 90 -26.39 -14.72 16.20
CA THR A 90 -26.52 -16.12 16.66
C THR A 90 -26.75 -16.21 18.18
N LEU A 91 -26.03 -15.41 18.98
CA LEU A 91 -26.21 -15.34 20.43
C LEU A 91 -27.61 -14.86 20.80
N ASN A 92 -28.08 -13.75 20.22
CA ASN A 92 -29.43 -13.24 20.47
C ASN A 92 -30.53 -14.23 20.05
N GLY A 93 -30.31 -14.97 18.95
CA GLY A 93 -31.24 -16.00 18.50
C GLY A 93 -31.33 -17.21 19.43
N GLN A 94 -30.22 -17.62 20.07
CA GLN A 94 -30.21 -18.71 21.06
C GLN A 94 -30.93 -18.30 22.35
N VAL A 95 -30.62 -17.11 22.89
CA VAL A 95 -31.23 -16.59 24.12
C VAL A 95 -32.76 -16.54 24.00
N ARG A 96 -33.28 -15.98 22.89
CA ARG A 96 -34.73 -15.88 22.67
C ARG A 96 -35.44 -17.24 22.62
N LYS A 97 -34.77 -18.30 22.16
CA LYS A 97 -35.34 -19.67 22.09
C LYS A 97 -35.40 -20.36 23.46
N GLU A 98 -34.51 -20.02 24.38
CA GLU A 98 -34.59 -20.53 25.75
C GLU A 98 -35.72 -19.85 26.54
N ASP A 99 -35.92 -18.55 26.35
CA ASP A 99 -36.98 -17.78 27.01
C ASP A 99 -38.40 -18.24 26.61
N THR A 100 -38.57 -18.78 25.40
CA THR A 100 -39.86 -19.30 24.90
C THR A 100 -40.14 -20.75 25.30
N LYS A 101 -39.20 -21.44 25.95
CA LYS A 101 -39.36 -22.83 26.41
C LYS A 101 -39.72 -22.94 27.91
N LYS A 102 -39.76 -21.84 28.66
CA LYS A 102 -40.26 -21.77 30.03
C LYS A 102 -41.72 -21.34 30.06
#